data_AF-A0A1V5JNZ7-F1
#
_entry.id   AF-A0A1V5JNZ7-F1
#
_cell.length_a   1.000
_cell.length_b   1.000
_cell.length_c   1.000
_cell.angle_alpha   90.00
_cell.angle_beta   90.00
_cell.angle_gamma   90.00
#
_symmetry.space_group_name_H-M   'P 1'
#
loop_
_entity.id
_entity.type
_entity.pdbx_description
1 polymer ?
#
loop_
_entity_poly.entity_id
_entity_poly.type
_entity_poly.pdbx_seq_one_letter_code
_entity_poly.pdbx_strand_id
1 'polypeptide(L)'
;MLTELNKPAFASETSKEIRDYRQRVAFQAMVISAFMQEVGIEPDEPKPYVDPPQLDYVLVSVNGNAPVAVYDGRRLVVSRGDKLTVTEIRSNYRRGLVANVIGLGQLNDNGRTVAITAPTEIEVKKDMFPCGKVYVDVLPEAGRTWLILDVDGVGHALGPNEVLTVARGAKLVLKDLVYLGGFGHGLCVNFKGFVGSAGYNDGEDRGLTIDTTSLMPRYATPGAPGCQRYRIAGERGNEAVVSFYVDLKG
;
A
#
# COMPACT_ATOMS: atom_id res chain seq x y z
N MET A 1 44.40 -10.10 14.30
CA MET A 1 43.63 -9.26 15.25
C MET A 1 44.09 -7.81 15.18
N LEU A 2 43.27 -6.82 15.58
CA LEU A 2 43.68 -5.39 15.64
C LEU A 2 44.91 -5.15 16.53
N THR A 3 45.08 -5.98 17.56
CA THR A 3 46.23 -6.00 18.47
C THR A 3 47.54 -6.39 17.77
N GLU A 4 47.49 -7.21 16.72
CA GLU A 4 48.68 -7.58 15.93
C GLU A 4 49.11 -6.47 14.96
N LEU A 5 48.25 -5.47 14.75
CA LEU A 5 48.47 -4.34 13.85
C LEU A 5 48.88 -3.06 14.60
N ASN A 6 49.17 -3.14 15.91
CA ASN A 6 49.49 -1.99 16.77
C ASN A 6 48.46 -0.86 16.69
N LYS A 7 47.18 -1.18 16.47
CA LYS A 7 46.09 -0.22 16.49
C LYS A 7 45.36 -0.31 17.83
N PRO A 8 45.26 0.80 18.59
CA PRO A 8 44.46 0.80 19.80
C PRO A 8 42.99 0.55 19.44
N ALA A 9 42.36 -0.38 20.15
CA ALA A 9 40.99 -0.79 19.90
C ALA A 9 40.21 -0.79 21.22
N PHE A 10 39.06 -0.12 21.21
CA PHE A 10 38.18 0.01 22.37
C PHE A 10 36.78 -0.43 21.98
N ALA A 11 36.08 -1.08 22.91
CA ALA A 11 34.68 -1.44 22.75
C ALA A 11 33.85 -0.61 23.73
N SER A 12 32.75 -0.03 23.24
CA SER A 12 31.74 0.62 24.07
C SER A 12 30.42 -0.11 23.86
N GLU A 13 29.85 -0.60 24.97
CA GLU A 13 28.56 -1.28 24.98
C GLU A 13 27.63 -0.59 25.97
N THR A 14 26.37 -0.42 25.58
CA THR A 14 25.32 0.13 26.44
C THR A 14 24.36 -0.97 26.86
N SER A 15 23.91 -0.95 28.12
CA SER A 15 22.99 -1.96 28.64
C SER A 15 21.71 -2.10 27.80
N LYS A 16 21.31 -3.34 27.53
CA LYS A 16 20.05 -3.67 26.85
C LYS A 16 18.82 -3.41 27.72
N GLU A 17 19.00 -3.25 29.03
CA GLU A 17 17.93 -2.92 29.99
C GLU A 17 17.45 -1.46 29.86
N ILE A 18 18.25 -0.59 29.23
CA ILE A 18 17.85 0.80 28.96
C ILE A 18 16.84 0.79 27.81
N ARG A 19 15.56 0.88 28.16
CA ARG A 19 14.44 0.82 27.20
C ARG A 19 14.40 2.04 26.27
N ASP A 20 14.80 3.21 26.75
CA ASP A 20 14.89 4.39 25.91
C ASP A 20 16.11 4.32 24.97
N TYR A 21 15.83 4.18 23.68
CA TYR A 21 16.84 4.18 22.63
C TYR A 21 17.66 5.48 22.61
N ARG A 22 17.03 6.64 22.83
CA ARG A 22 17.72 7.93 22.81
C ARG A 22 18.77 8.00 23.91
N GLN A 23 18.45 7.46 25.07
CA GLN A 23 19.38 7.40 26.20
C GLN A 23 20.58 6.49 25.91
N ARG A 24 20.39 5.35 25.22
CA ARG A 24 21.50 4.50 24.77
C ARG A 24 22.42 5.23 23.79
N VAL A 25 21.85 5.89 22.79
CA VAL A 25 22.62 6.69 21.82
C VAL A 25 23.40 7.80 22.52
N ALA A 26 22.80 8.48 23.50
CA ALA A 26 23.45 9.53 24.28
C ALA A 26 24.67 9.00 25.06
N PHE A 27 24.54 7.84 25.74
CA PHE A 27 25.67 7.22 26.43
C PHE A 27 26.81 6.87 25.48
N GLN A 28 26.49 6.30 24.33
CA GLN A 28 27.48 5.93 23.33
C GLN A 28 28.18 7.18 22.76
N ALA A 29 27.43 8.25 22.49
CA ALA A 29 27.97 9.52 22.04
C ALA A 29 28.89 10.18 23.09
N MET A 30 28.56 10.08 24.38
CA MET A 30 29.42 10.59 25.46
C MET A 30 30.74 9.85 25.54
N VAL A 31 30.75 8.52 25.40
CA VAL A 31 31.98 7.73 25.39
C VAL A 31 32.85 8.10 24.18
N ILE A 32 32.25 8.25 23.00
CA ILE A 32 32.97 8.69 21.79
C ILE A 32 33.55 10.08 22.01
N SER A 33 32.78 11.03 22.54
CA SER A 33 33.22 12.41 22.76
C SER A 33 34.37 12.48 23.77
N ALA A 34 34.29 11.73 24.87
CA ALA A 34 35.36 11.65 25.86
C ALA A 34 36.63 11.00 25.29
N PHE A 35 36.47 9.95 24.48
CA PHE A 35 37.59 9.32 23.79
C PHE A 35 38.27 10.26 22.79
N MET A 36 37.48 10.97 21.99
CA MET A 36 38.00 11.98 21.06
C MET A 36 38.79 13.07 21.80
N GLN A 37 38.26 13.55 22.93
CA GLN A 37 38.95 14.54 23.77
C GLN A 37 40.29 14.01 24.33
N GLU A 38 40.31 12.79 24.86
CA GLU A 38 41.52 12.17 25.43
C GLU A 38 42.61 11.95 24.37
N VAL A 39 42.22 11.63 23.15
CA VAL A 39 43.15 11.34 22.04
C VAL A 39 43.52 12.61 21.27
N GLY A 40 42.91 13.76 21.58
CA GLY A 40 43.14 15.02 20.87
C GLY A 40 42.53 15.06 19.46
N ILE A 41 41.45 14.31 19.22
CA ILE A 41 40.69 14.38 17.97
C ILE A 41 39.67 15.51 18.08
N GLU A 42 39.89 16.58 17.33
CA GLU A 42 38.94 17.68 17.23
C GLU A 42 37.80 17.32 16.25
N PRO A 43 36.53 17.48 16.63
CA PRO A 43 35.41 17.28 15.72
C PRO A 43 35.48 18.31 14.58
N ASP A 44 35.27 17.86 13.35
CA ASP A 44 35.15 18.75 12.21
C ASP A 44 33.89 19.63 12.36
N GLU A 45 34.05 20.95 12.26
CA GLU A 45 32.95 21.92 12.30
C GLU A 45 32.76 22.59 10.94
N PRO A 46 31.53 22.66 10.40
CA PRO A 46 30.28 22.15 10.97
C PRO A 46 30.16 20.63 10.82
N LYS A 47 29.39 20.00 11.72
CA LYS A 47 29.05 18.57 11.62
C LYS A 47 28.58 18.26 10.20
N PRO A 48 29.10 17.19 9.56
CA PRO A 48 28.67 16.82 8.23
C PRO A 48 27.14 16.69 8.23
N TYR A 49 26.50 17.50 7.41
CA TYR A 49 25.05 17.47 7.25
C TYR A 49 24.68 16.15 6.58
N VAL A 50 23.86 15.37 7.26
CA VAL A 50 23.39 14.06 6.80
C VAL A 50 21.95 14.25 6.38
N ASP A 51 21.65 14.08 5.09
CA ASP A 51 20.29 14.23 4.58
C ASP A 51 19.33 13.26 5.30
N PRO A 52 18.11 13.68 5.67
CA PRO A 52 17.12 12.75 6.21
C PRO A 52 16.90 11.56 5.26
N PRO A 53 16.80 10.31 5.75
CA PRO A 53 16.51 9.16 4.90
C PRO A 53 15.17 9.34 4.18
N GLN A 54 15.18 9.22 2.85
CA GLN A 54 14.00 9.37 2.00
C GLN A 54 13.94 8.19 1.03
N LEU A 55 12.86 7.42 1.10
CA LEU A 55 12.61 6.32 0.18
C LEU A 55 12.19 6.87 -1.19
N ASP A 56 12.80 6.36 -2.26
CA ASP A 56 12.31 6.57 -3.63
C ASP A 56 11.27 5.48 -3.96
N TYR A 57 11.71 4.22 -3.94
CA TYR A 57 10.86 3.05 -4.20
C TYR A 57 11.47 1.75 -3.67
N VAL A 58 10.64 0.73 -3.56
CA VAL A 58 11.06 -0.67 -3.36
C VAL A 58 10.76 -1.49 -4.61
N LEU A 59 11.66 -2.39 -5.00
CA LEU A 59 11.39 -3.39 -6.03
C LEU A 59 10.81 -4.64 -5.39
N VAL A 60 9.58 -4.96 -5.77
CA VAL A 60 8.84 -6.09 -5.22
C VAL A 60 8.55 -7.12 -6.30
N SER A 61 8.99 -8.36 -6.08
CA SER A 61 8.60 -9.51 -6.89
C SER A 61 7.38 -10.17 -6.26
N VAL A 62 6.37 -10.49 -7.09
CA VAL A 62 5.18 -11.25 -6.69
C VAL A 62 5.19 -12.58 -7.43
N ASN A 63 5.13 -13.68 -6.68
CA ASN A 63 5.16 -15.05 -7.18
C ASN A 63 6.37 -15.38 -8.07
N GLY A 64 7.52 -14.73 -7.83
CA GLY A 64 8.75 -14.95 -8.59
C GLY A 64 8.79 -14.26 -9.96
N ASN A 65 7.79 -13.43 -10.29
CA ASN A 65 7.78 -12.65 -11.52
C ASN A 65 8.76 -11.47 -11.47
N ALA A 66 8.96 -10.83 -12.63
CA ALA A 66 9.77 -9.63 -12.77
C ALA A 66 9.38 -8.58 -11.70
N PRO A 67 10.35 -8.01 -10.96
CA PRO A 67 10.06 -7.05 -9.90
C PRO A 67 9.40 -5.77 -10.43
N VAL A 68 8.46 -5.24 -9.67
CA VAL A 68 7.79 -3.96 -9.93
C VAL A 68 8.25 -2.92 -8.92
N ALA A 69 8.50 -1.70 -9.39
CA ALA A 69 8.82 -0.57 -8.53
C ALA A 69 7.56 0.00 -7.85
N VAL A 70 7.55 0.01 -6.52
CA VAL A 70 6.50 0.62 -5.70
C VAL A 70 7.10 1.82 -4.98
N TYR A 71 6.68 3.02 -5.37
CA TYR A 71 7.20 4.27 -4.81
C TYR A 71 6.71 4.52 -3.39
N ASP A 72 7.43 5.36 -2.64
CA ASP A 72 7.05 5.74 -1.28
C ASP A 72 5.60 6.22 -1.19
N GLY A 73 4.88 5.75 -0.17
CA GLY A 73 3.45 5.97 0.05
C GLY A 73 2.52 5.32 -0.97
N ARG A 74 3.03 4.68 -2.03
CA ARG A 74 2.22 3.95 -3.01
C ARG A 74 1.84 2.57 -2.53
N ARG A 75 0.99 1.92 -3.31
CA ARG A 75 0.35 0.65 -2.97
C ARG A 75 0.65 -0.38 -4.05
N LEU A 76 0.77 -1.62 -3.62
CA LEU A 76 0.82 -2.81 -4.47
C LEU A 76 -0.41 -3.65 -4.18
N VAL A 77 -1.18 -3.99 -5.21
CA VAL A 77 -2.36 -4.86 -5.07
C VAL A 77 -1.95 -6.30 -5.41
N VAL A 78 -2.25 -7.25 -4.52
CA VAL A 78 -1.93 -8.68 -4.69
C VAL A 78 -3.13 -9.56 -4.34
N SER A 79 -3.13 -10.83 -4.76
CA SER A 79 -4.13 -11.81 -4.32
C SER A 79 -3.80 -12.34 -2.92
N ARG A 80 -4.82 -12.78 -2.18
CA ARG A 80 -4.60 -13.49 -0.92
C ARG A 80 -3.81 -14.77 -1.19
N GLY A 81 -2.72 -14.96 -0.45
CA GLY A 81 -1.81 -16.09 -0.59
C GLY A 81 -0.64 -15.84 -1.54
N ASP A 82 -0.62 -14.70 -2.26
CA ASP A 82 0.52 -14.34 -3.10
C ASP A 82 1.80 -14.23 -2.28
N LYS A 83 2.90 -14.67 -2.90
CA LYS A 83 4.24 -14.66 -2.32
C LYS A 83 4.96 -13.40 -2.74
N LEU A 84 5.25 -12.53 -1.78
CA LEU A 84 5.92 -11.26 -1.97
C LEU A 84 7.39 -11.37 -1.57
N THR A 85 8.29 -10.79 -2.37
CA THR A 85 9.71 -10.61 -2.04
C THR A 85 10.17 -9.19 -2.33
N VAL A 86 10.73 -8.52 -1.31
CA VAL A 86 11.42 -7.23 -1.49
C VAL A 86 12.82 -7.51 -2.02
N THR A 87 13.02 -7.26 -3.31
CA THR A 87 14.27 -7.58 -4.03
C THR A 87 15.31 -6.45 -3.92
N GLU A 88 14.86 -5.20 -3.87
CA GLU A 88 15.75 -4.04 -3.80
C GLU A 88 15.04 -2.85 -3.13
N ILE A 89 15.82 -1.95 -2.54
CA ILE A 89 15.36 -0.71 -1.94
C ILE A 89 16.18 0.42 -2.55
N ARG A 90 15.51 1.48 -3.03
CA ARG A 90 16.14 2.69 -3.57
C ARG A 90 15.76 3.90 -2.75
N SER A 91 16.77 4.64 -2.33
CA SER A 91 16.66 5.85 -1.53
C SER A 91 17.87 6.75 -1.77
N ASN A 92 17.90 7.91 -1.11
CA ASN A 92 19.08 8.77 -1.03
C ASN A 92 20.29 8.11 -0.31
N TYR A 93 20.14 6.90 0.24
CA TYR A 93 21.22 6.11 0.83
C TYR A 93 21.45 4.81 0.04
N ARG A 94 22.72 4.37 -0.04
CA ARG A 94 23.08 3.12 -0.74
C ARG A 94 23.26 1.91 0.19
N ARG A 95 23.34 2.12 1.51
CA ARG A 95 23.64 1.07 2.50
C ARG A 95 22.81 1.27 3.77
N GLY A 96 22.71 0.22 4.59
CA GLY A 96 22.02 0.28 5.89
C GLY A 96 20.49 0.28 5.79
N LEU A 97 19.94 -0.06 4.62
CA LEU A 97 18.50 -0.13 4.38
C LEU A 97 17.97 -1.53 4.67
N VAL A 98 16.89 -1.58 5.43
CA VAL A 98 16.14 -2.81 5.70
C VAL A 98 14.67 -2.58 5.45
N ALA A 99 14.01 -3.53 4.80
CA ALA A 99 12.56 -3.61 4.70
C ALA A 99 12.02 -4.55 5.78
N ASN A 100 10.86 -4.22 6.33
CA ASN A 100 10.10 -5.04 7.26
C ASN A 100 8.66 -5.13 6.76
N VAL A 101 8.18 -6.34 6.50
CA VAL A 101 6.78 -6.58 6.13
C VAL A 101 5.97 -6.75 7.41
N ILE A 102 5.18 -5.72 7.75
CA ILE A 102 4.55 -5.62 9.06
C ILE A 102 3.61 -6.80 9.34
N GLY A 103 3.77 -7.41 10.51
CA GLY A 103 2.95 -8.53 10.99
C GLY A 103 3.21 -9.89 10.31
N LEU A 104 4.01 -9.95 9.26
CA LEU A 104 4.31 -11.19 8.51
C LEU A 104 5.80 -11.53 8.46
N GLY A 105 6.66 -10.51 8.57
CA GLY A 105 8.10 -10.61 8.44
C GLY A 105 8.88 -10.41 9.74
N GLN A 106 10.13 -10.01 9.59
CA GLN A 106 11.09 -9.72 10.65
C GLN A 106 11.64 -8.30 10.51
N LEU A 107 12.55 -7.91 11.41
CA LEU A 107 13.23 -6.61 11.33
C LEU A 107 13.97 -6.37 10.00
N ASN A 108 14.34 -7.44 9.28
CA ASN A 108 14.94 -7.38 7.95
C ASN A 108 14.42 -8.52 7.08
N ASP A 109 13.58 -8.17 6.11
CA ASP A 109 12.97 -9.06 5.13
C ASP A 109 13.54 -8.88 3.72
N ASN A 110 14.68 -8.20 3.57
CA ASN A 110 15.33 -8.03 2.27
C ASN A 110 15.63 -9.41 1.66
N GLY A 111 15.12 -9.66 0.45
CA GLY A 111 15.25 -10.93 -0.27
C GLY A 111 14.41 -12.07 0.29
N ARG A 112 13.67 -11.88 1.39
CA ARG A 112 12.81 -12.90 1.98
C ARG A 112 11.49 -13.00 1.21
N THR A 113 10.97 -14.22 1.08
CA THR A 113 9.62 -14.45 0.58
C THR A 113 8.63 -14.57 1.74
N VAL A 114 7.54 -13.81 1.68
CA VAL A 114 6.44 -13.85 2.66
C VAL A 114 5.10 -14.04 1.93
N ALA A 115 4.18 -14.81 2.52
CA ALA A 115 2.84 -15.01 1.98
C ALA A 115 1.90 -13.93 2.53
N ILE A 116 1.25 -13.19 1.64
CA ILE A 116 0.36 -12.09 2.03
C ILE A 116 -1.06 -12.63 2.26
N THR A 117 -1.52 -12.62 3.50
CA THR A 117 -2.85 -13.15 3.88
C THR A 117 -3.86 -12.06 4.22
N ALA A 118 -3.39 -10.85 4.49
CA ALA A 118 -4.21 -9.68 4.80
C ALA A 118 -3.48 -8.41 4.33
N PRO A 119 -4.18 -7.27 4.18
CA PRO A 119 -3.52 -5.99 3.90
C PRO A 119 -2.43 -5.69 4.92
N THR A 120 -1.29 -5.20 4.45
CA THR A 120 -0.11 -4.89 5.27
C THR A 120 0.68 -3.71 4.69
N GLU A 121 1.78 -3.33 5.33
CA GLU A 121 2.73 -2.35 4.81
C GLU A 121 4.17 -2.90 4.89
N ILE A 122 5.01 -2.39 4.01
CA ILE A 122 6.45 -2.64 3.99
C ILE A 122 7.11 -1.36 4.48
N GLU A 123 7.62 -1.38 5.71
CA GLU A 123 8.39 -0.27 6.27
C GLU A 123 9.86 -0.38 5.85
N VAL A 124 10.42 0.72 5.35
CA VAL A 124 11.86 0.83 5.09
C VAL A 124 12.51 1.68 6.16
N LYS A 125 13.61 1.17 6.73
CA LYS A 125 14.42 1.85 7.72
C LYS A 125 15.88 1.93 7.28
N LYS A 126 16.52 3.05 7.61
CA LYS A 126 17.96 3.26 7.48
C LYS A 126 18.58 3.24 8.87
N ASP A 127 19.36 2.21 9.19
CA ASP A 127 19.96 2.01 10.53
C ASP A 127 18.92 2.21 11.66
N MET A 128 17.74 1.63 11.49
CA MET A 128 16.56 1.75 12.37
C MET A 128 15.82 3.11 12.35
N PHE A 129 16.32 4.13 11.65
CA PHE A 129 15.57 5.37 11.43
C PHE A 129 14.53 5.19 10.31
N PRO A 130 13.30 5.71 10.46
CA PRO A 130 12.30 5.68 9.40
C PRO A 130 12.82 6.30 8.11
N CYS A 131 12.61 5.62 6.98
CA CYS A 131 13.01 6.09 5.65
C CYS A 131 11.81 6.29 4.71
N GLY A 132 10.78 5.46 4.86
CA GLY A 132 9.56 5.50 4.05
C GLY A 132 8.81 4.19 4.17
N LYS A 133 7.69 4.07 3.46
CA LYS A 133 6.89 2.84 3.45
C LYS A 133 6.02 2.71 2.22
N VAL A 134 5.70 1.48 1.87
CA VAL A 134 4.70 1.17 0.83
C VAL A 134 3.61 0.28 1.39
N TYR A 135 2.42 0.34 0.81
CA TYR A 135 1.28 -0.46 1.26
C TYR A 135 1.07 -1.67 0.35
N VAL A 136 0.58 -2.75 0.92
CA VAL A 136 0.20 -3.97 0.19
C VAL A 136 -1.28 -4.23 0.47
N ASP A 137 -2.10 -4.07 -0.54
CA ASP A 137 -3.54 -4.36 -0.49
C ASP A 137 -3.79 -5.77 -1.02
N VAL A 138 -4.79 -6.45 -0.44
CA VAL A 138 -5.19 -7.81 -0.84
C VAL A 138 -6.51 -7.76 -1.60
N LEU A 139 -6.53 -8.40 -2.77
CA LEU A 139 -7.73 -8.55 -3.59
C LEU A 139 -8.83 -9.26 -2.79
N PRO A 140 -10.08 -8.75 -2.87
CA PRO A 140 -11.21 -9.43 -2.25
C PRO A 140 -11.45 -10.80 -2.88
N GLU A 141 -11.67 -11.85 -2.07
CA GLU A 141 -12.04 -13.18 -2.58
C GLU A 141 -13.42 -13.13 -3.24
N ALA A 142 -13.56 -13.70 -4.45
CA ALA A 142 -14.81 -13.65 -5.21
C ALA A 142 -16.02 -14.27 -4.47
N GLY A 143 -15.80 -15.30 -3.65
CA GLY A 143 -16.84 -15.94 -2.84
C GLY A 143 -17.15 -15.25 -1.51
N ARG A 144 -16.51 -14.10 -1.21
CA ARG A 144 -16.67 -13.35 0.05
C ARG A 144 -16.84 -11.84 -0.18
N THR A 145 -17.10 -11.45 -1.42
CA THR A 145 -17.19 -10.05 -1.83
C THR A 145 -18.47 -9.85 -2.60
N TRP A 146 -19.28 -8.88 -2.19
CA TRP A 146 -20.51 -8.55 -2.90
C TRP A 146 -20.68 -7.04 -2.97
N LEU A 147 -20.93 -6.52 -4.18
CA LEU A 147 -21.52 -5.21 -4.35
C LEU A 147 -23.02 -5.34 -4.14
N ILE A 148 -23.55 -4.65 -3.13
CA ILE A 148 -24.97 -4.53 -2.88
C ILE A 148 -25.47 -3.27 -3.59
N LEU A 149 -26.46 -3.45 -4.45
CA LEU A 149 -27.09 -2.37 -5.19
C LEU A 149 -28.60 -2.54 -5.20
N ASP A 150 -29.31 -1.44 -5.27
CA ASP A 150 -30.75 -1.38 -5.48
C ASP A 150 -31.02 -0.99 -6.92
N VAL A 151 -31.95 -1.67 -7.58
CA VAL A 151 -32.46 -1.33 -8.92
C VAL A 151 -33.97 -1.20 -8.81
N ASP A 152 -34.48 0.02 -9.00
CA ASP A 152 -35.91 0.33 -8.91
C ASP A 152 -36.60 -0.20 -7.62
N GLY A 153 -35.90 -0.17 -6.48
CA GLY A 153 -36.39 -0.65 -5.19
C GLY A 153 -36.17 -2.15 -4.92
N VAL A 154 -35.54 -2.88 -5.84
CA VAL A 154 -35.19 -4.29 -5.67
C VAL A 154 -33.70 -4.42 -5.37
N GLY A 155 -33.37 -5.07 -4.25
CA GLY A 155 -31.99 -5.33 -3.85
C GLY A 155 -31.33 -6.46 -4.67
N HIS A 156 -30.12 -6.22 -5.12
CA HIS A 156 -29.25 -7.17 -5.82
C HIS A 156 -27.88 -7.24 -5.12
N ALA A 157 -27.22 -8.39 -5.25
CA ALA A 157 -25.84 -8.60 -4.84
C ALA A 157 -25.04 -9.13 -6.03
N LEU A 158 -23.92 -8.50 -6.35
CA LEU A 158 -23.01 -8.93 -7.41
C LEU A 158 -21.67 -9.35 -6.84
N GLY A 159 -21.22 -10.55 -7.19
CA GLY A 159 -19.85 -10.99 -6.98
C GLY A 159 -18.87 -10.32 -7.95
N PRO A 160 -17.55 -10.39 -7.69
CA PRO A 160 -16.56 -9.81 -8.58
C PRO A 160 -16.68 -10.32 -10.02
N ASN A 161 -16.65 -9.37 -10.94
CA ASN A 161 -16.85 -9.54 -12.38
C ASN A 161 -18.23 -10.03 -12.82
N GLU A 162 -19.20 -10.16 -11.91
CA GLU A 162 -20.58 -10.44 -12.29
C GLU A 162 -21.20 -9.24 -13.02
N VAL A 163 -22.21 -9.56 -13.82
CA VAL A 163 -22.92 -8.62 -14.70
C VAL A 163 -24.40 -8.65 -14.35
N LEU A 164 -24.97 -7.50 -14.00
CA LEU A 164 -26.42 -7.33 -13.88
C LEU A 164 -26.97 -6.73 -15.17
N THR A 165 -27.93 -7.39 -15.81
CA THR A 165 -28.66 -6.78 -16.94
C THR A 165 -29.81 -5.96 -16.40
N VAL A 166 -29.91 -4.69 -16.81
CA VAL A 166 -30.98 -3.78 -16.44
C VAL A 166 -31.54 -3.08 -17.68
N ALA A 167 -32.81 -2.66 -17.61
CA ALA A 167 -33.41 -1.86 -18.67
C ALA A 167 -32.85 -0.43 -18.62
N ARG A 168 -32.62 0.19 -19.79
CA ARG A 168 -32.34 1.62 -19.85
C ARG A 168 -33.56 2.39 -19.31
N GLY A 169 -33.30 3.37 -18.44
CA GLY A 169 -34.33 4.10 -17.69
C GLY A 169 -34.44 3.68 -16.22
N ALA A 170 -33.86 2.54 -15.83
CA ALA A 170 -33.82 2.11 -14.44
C ALA A 170 -33.01 3.08 -13.57
N LYS A 171 -33.41 3.18 -12.29
CA LYS A 171 -32.69 3.92 -11.25
C LYS A 171 -31.90 2.96 -10.38
N LEU A 172 -30.60 3.19 -10.26
CA LEU A 172 -29.72 2.38 -9.43
C LEU A 172 -29.25 3.16 -8.21
N VAL A 173 -29.07 2.49 -7.09
CA VAL A 173 -28.36 3.02 -5.92
C VAL A 173 -27.33 2.01 -5.47
N LEU A 174 -26.05 2.38 -5.48
CA LEU A 174 -24.99 1.56 -4.89
C LEU A 174 -25.13 1.65 -3.37
N LYS A 175 -25.44 0.55 -2.69
CA LYS A 175 -25.72 0.55 -1.26
C LYS A 175 -24.45 0.32 -0.46
N ASP A 176 -23.74 -0.77 -0.75
CA ASP A 176 -22.54 -1.12 -0.02
C ASP A 176 -21.63 -2.05 -0.81
N LEU A 177 -20.36 -2.13 -0.41
CA LEU A 177 -19.40 -3.13 -0.85
C LEU A 177 -19.05 -4.02 0.34
N VAL A 178 -19.67 -5.20 0.41
CA VAL A 178 -19.49 -6.13 1.51
C VAL A 178 -18.25 -6.99 1.26
N TYR A 179 -17.35 -7.05 2.26
CA TYR A 179 -16.23 -7.96 2.31
C TYR A 179 -16.25 -8.78 3.61
N LEU A 180 -16.46 -10.09 3.49
CA LEU A 180 -16.43 -11.01 4.63
C LEU A 180 -14.96 -11.35 4.95
N GLY A 181 -14.38 -10.64 5.91
CA GLY A 181 -13.00 -10.84 6.36
C GLY A 181 -12.27 -9.60 6.88
N GLY A 182 -12.91 -8.42 6.87
CA GLY A 182 -12.37 -7.20 7.47
C GLY A 182 -13.38 -6.06 7.41
N PHE A 183 -13.42 -5.22 8.44
CA PHE A 183 -14.21 -3.99 8.46
C PHE A 183 -13.38 -2.82 7.91
N GLY A 184 -14.01 -1.89 7.21
CA GLY A 184 -13.36 -0.62 6.82
C GLY A 184 -12.31 -0.77 5.73
N HIS A 185 -12.64 -1.44 4.61
CA HIS A 185 -11.74 -1.60 3.48
C HIS A 185 -11.30 -0.26 2.85
N GLY A 186 -11.99 0.86 3.11
CA GLY A 186 -11.59 2.20 2.65
C GLY A 186 -11.53 2.33 1.12
N LEU A 187 -12.36 1.55 0.42
CA LEU A 187 -12.54 1.64 -1.02
C LEU A 187 -13.73 2.55 -1.29
N CYS A 188 -13.56 3.43 -2.26
CA CYS A 188 -14.65 4.17 -2.88
C CYS A 188 -15.32 3.27 -3.92
N VAL A 189 -16.64 3.40 -4.12
CA VAL A 189 -17.32 2.66 -5.19
C VAL A 189 -17.71 3.63 -6.29
N ASN A 190 -17.09 3.48 -7.46
CA ASN A 190 -17.23 4.39 -8.58
C ASN A 190 -17.99 3.73 -9.74
N PHE A 191 -19.08 4.34 -10.18
CA PHE A 191 -19.81 3.94 -11.38
C PHE A 191 -19.23 4.68 -12.59
N LYS A 192 -18.40 4.00 -13.39
CA LYS A 192 -17.77 4.62 -14.56
C LYS A 192 -18.83 5.04 -15.58
N GLY A 193 -18.84 6.32 -15.92
CA GLY A 193 -19.85 6.92 -16.78
C GLY A 193 -20.87 7.79 -16.05
N PHE A 194 -20.84 7.81 -14.72
CA PHE A 194 -21.69 8.65 -13.87
C PHE A 194 -20.89 9.77 -13.21
N VAL A 195 -21.58 10.88 -12.88
CA VAL A 195 -21.06 11.97 -12.06
C VAL A 195 -22.19 12.44 -11.14
N GLY A 196 -22.07 12.14 -9.84
CA GLY A 196 -23.11 12.45 -8.85
C GLY A 196 -23.34 13.93 -8.56
N SER A 197 -22.29 14.75 -8.63
CA SER A 197 -22.37 16.20 -8.37
C SER A 197 -21.46 16.96 -9.34
N ALA A 198 -22.05 17.88 -10.11
CA ALA A 198 -21.30 18.76 -10.98
C ALA A 198 -20.36 19.66 -10.16
N GLY A 199 -19.05 19.35 -10.16
CA GLY A 199 -18.01 20.11 -9.46
C GLY A 199 -17.31 19.38 -8.31
N TYR A 200 -17.81 18.21 -7.88
CA TYR A 200 -17.17 17.38 -6.85
C TYR A 200 -17.34 15.90 -7.19
N ASN A 201 -16.23 15.23 -7.52
CA ASN A 201 -16.16 13.81 -7.86
C ASN A 201 -14.97 13.20 -7.13
N ASP A 202 -15.22 12.66 -5.94
CA ASP A 202 -14.26 11.91 -5.13
C ASP A 202 -14.23 10.42 -5.50
N GLY A 203 -15.04 10.00 -6.49
CA GLY A 203 -15.16 8.62 -6.93
C GLY A 203 -16.00 7.74 -6.00
N GLU A 204 -16.71 8.32 -5.02
CA GLU A 204 -17.64 7.60 -4.17
C GLU A 204 -19.09 7.87 -4.58
N ASP A 205 -19.69 6.90 -5.26
CA ASP A 205 -21.06 6.98 -5.75
C ASP A 205 -22.08 6.23 -4.87
N ARG A 206 -21.65 5.63 -3.75
CA ARG A 206 -22.59 4.99 -2.81
C ARG A 206 -23.60 6.00 -2.25
N GLY A 207 -24.84 5.52 -2.13
CA GLY A 207 -25.97 6.31 -1.65
C GLY A 207 -26.56 7.27 -2.69
N LEU A 208 -25.89 7.48 -3.83
CA LEU A 208 -26.39 8.34 -4.90
C LEU A 208 -27.36 7.58 -5.81
N THR A 209 -28.37 8.28 -6.32
CA THR A 209 -29.28 7.73 -7.34
C THR A 209 -28.69 7.94 -8.73
N ILE A 210 -28.45 6.83 -9.42
CA ILE A 210 -27.87 6.78 -10.76
C ILE A 210 -29.01 6.53 -11.75
N ASP A 211 -29.36 7.55 -12.53
CA ASP A 211 -30.29 7.42 -13.66
C ASP A 211 -29.53 6.91 -14.89
N THR A 212 -29.86 5.70 -15.34
CA THR A 212 -29.17 5.05 -16.47
C THR A 212 -29.33 5.77 -17.82
N THR A 213 -30.27 6.69 -17.94
CA THR A 213 -30.41 7.53 -19.15
C THR A 213 -29.31 8.58 -19.26
N SER A 214 -28.69 8.95 -18.14
CA SER A 214 -27.70 10.04 -18.05
C SER A 214 -26.24 9.57 -18.19
N LEU A 215 -26.01 8.26 -18.34
CA LEU A 215 -24.67 7.68 -18.36
C LEU A 215 -23.88 8.09 -19.62
N MET A 216 -22.62 8.45 -19.43
CA MET A 216 -21.72 8.91 -20.49
C MET A 216 -21.33 7.74 -21.43
N PRO A 217 -21.71 7.76 -22.73
CA PRO A 217 -21.50 6.62 -23.63
C PRO A 217 -20.04 6.23 -23.86
N ARG A 218 -19.09 7.16 -23.70
CA ARG A 218 -17.65 6.89 -23.89
C ARG A 218 -17.06 5.89 -22.90
N TYR A 219 -17.73 5.65 -21.77
CA TYR A 219 -17.33 4.66 -20.78
C TYR A 219 -18.02 3.30 -20.99
N ALA A 220 -18.92 3.21 -21.97
CA ALA A 220 -19.57 1.95 -22.32
C ALA A 220 -18.65 1.06 -23.14
N THR A 221 -18.72 -0.25 -22.90
CA THR A 221 -18.14 -1.28 -23.75
C THR A 221 -19.24 -2.20 -24.29
N PRO A 222 -18.98 -3.01 -25.33
CA PRO A 222 -19.93 -4.03 -25.77
C PRO A 222 -20.20 -5.05 -24.64
N GLY A 223 -21.48 -5.24 -24.31
CA GLY A 223 -21.94 -6.24 -23.33
C GLY A 223 -22.55 -7.47 -23.99
N ALA A 224 -23.54 -8.08 -23.34
CA ALA A 224 -24.42 -9.06 -23.96
C ALA A 224 -25.08 -8.51 -25.25
N PRO A 225 -25.57 -9.37 -26.16
CA PRO A 225 -26.21 -8.93 -27.41
C PRO A 225 -27.27 -7.85 -27.17
N GLY A 226 -27.12 -6.70 -27.83
CA GLY A 226 -28.03 -5.55 -27.70
C GLY A 226 -27.85 -4.72 -26.42
N CYS A 227 -26.79 -4.94 -25.64
CA CYS A 227 -26.53 -4.23 -24.39
C CYS A 227 -25.24 -3.39 -24.43
N GLN A 228 -25.27 -2.26 -23.72
CA GLN A 228 -24.09 -1.46 -23.41
C GLN A 228 -23.61 -1.78 -21.99
N ARG A 229 -22.36 -2.23 -21.84
CA ARG A 229 -21.76 -2.57 -20.55
C ARG A 229 -21.09 -1.37 -19.91
N TYR A 230 -21.40 -1.12 -18.65
CA TYR A 230 -20.73 -0.15 -17.79
C TYR A 230 -20.04 -0.86 -16.63
N ARG A 231 -18.93 -0.29 -16.15
CA ARG A 231 -18.14 -0.83 -15.05
C ARG A 231 -18.44 -0.08 -13.75
N ILE A 232 -18.72 -0.82 -12.70
CA ILE A 232 -18.68 -0.34 -11.33
C ILE A 232 -17.37 -0.83 -10.72
N ALA A 233 -16.56 0.07 -10.18
CA ALA A 233 -15.26 -0.26 -9.63
C ALA A 233 -15.21 0.05 -8.13
N GLY A 234 -14.77 -0.91 -7.32
CA GLY A 234 -14.27 -0.63 -5.98
C GLY A 234 -12.83 -0.14 -6.11
N GLU A 235 -12.57 1.13 -5.80
CA GLU A 235 -11.30 1.82 -6.05
C GLU A 235 -10.65 2.28 -4.76
N ARG A 236 -9.32 2.29 -4.71
CA ARG A 236 -8.56 3.01 -3.68
C ARG A 236 -7.77 4.14 -4.34
N GLY A 237 -8.28 5.36 -4.25
CA GLY A 237 -7.80 6.44 -5.10
C GLY A 237 -8.21 6.20 -6.55
N ASN A 238 -7.25 6.20 -7.49
CA ASN A 238 -7.54 6.04 -8.92
C ASN A 238 -7.38 4.59 -9.44
N GLU A 239 -7.07 3.64 -8.57
CA GLU A 239 -6.79 2.25 -8.95
C GLU A 239 -7.98 1.35 -8.60
N ALA A 240 -8.44 0.58 -9.60
CA ALA A 240 -9.53 -0.36 -9.44
C ALA A 240 -9.02 -1.65 -8.78
N VAL A 241 -9.57 -1.97 -7.61
CA VAL A 241 -9.25 -3.18 -6.83
C VAL A 241 -10.20 -4.32 -7.19
N VAL A 242 -11.48 -4.00 -7.44
CA VAL A 242 -12.49 -4.97 -7.83
C VAL A 242 -13.45 -4.34 -8.83
N SER A 243 -13.97 -5.13 -9.77
CA SER A 243 -14.92 -4.66 -10.79
C SER A 243 -16.19 -5.48 -10.77
N PHE A 244 -17.30 -4.81 -11.05
CA PHE A 244 -18.64 -5.35 -11.28
C PHE A 244 -19.20 -4.67 -12.53
N TYR A 245 -20.24 -5.24 -13.13
CA TYR A 245 -20.73 -4.73 -14.40
C TYR A 245 -22.24 -4.62 -14.44
N VAL A 246 -22.70 -3.64 -15.21
CA VAL A 246 -24.11 -3.46 -15.55
C VAL A 246 -24.25 -3.43 -17.07
N ASP A 247 -25.06 -4.32 -17.60
CA ASP A 247 -25.46 -4.35 -19.01
C ASP A 247 -26.78 -3.60 -19.16
N LEU A 248 -26.75 -2.44 -19.82
CA LEU A 248 -27.95 -1.67 -20.16
C LEU A 248 -28.55 -2.20 -21.45
N LYS A 249 -29.72 -2.80 -21.35
CA LYS A 249 -30.52 -3.20 -22.49
C LYS A 249 -31.31 -2.00 -23.01
N GLY A 250 -31.23 -1.79 -24.32
CA GLY A 250 -31.95 -0.72 -25.04
C GLY A 250 -33.46 -0.84 -24.97
#